data_AF-A0A2W4RWM3-F1
#
_entry.id   AF-A0A2W4RWM3-F1
#
_cell.length_a   1.000
_cell.length_b   1.000
_cell.length_c   1.000
_cell.angle_alpha   90.00
_cell.angle_beta   90.00
_cell.angle_gamma   90.00
#
_symmetry.space_group_name_H-M   'P 1'
#
loop_
_entity.id
_entity.type
_entity.pdbx_description
1 polymer ?
#
loop_
_entity_poly.entity_id
_entity_poly.type
_entity_poly.pdbx_seq_one_letter_code
_entity_poly.pdbx_strand_id
1 'polypeptide(L)'
;MSSEGSRRPGGRIVLTEFARPRLFPSEPRRNTIQDITAEQFERYLNEHEPLKVLPGYAPFCVLYVYRNWTSTRCLTVPITDDNRHLLRSDYEARNSRELPVLVRWFEGVEPPVANYLIPILYSREQLEKEGWPIDADWG
;
A
#
# COMPACT_ATOMS: atom_id res chain seq x y z
N MET A 1 14.98 34.73 13.19
CA MET A 1 13.70 34.01 13.34
C MET A 1 13.79 32.77 12.50
N SER A 2 14.41 31.73 13.05
CA SER A 2 14.54 30.43 12.40
C SER A 2 13.53 29.53 13.08
N SER A 3 12.40 29.27 12.42
CA SER A 3 11.49 28.20 12.86
C SER A 3 12.18 26.88 12.52
N GLU A 4 12.86 26.29 13.50
CA GLU A 4 13.19 24.87 13.48
C GLU A 4 11.87 24.10 13.36
N GLY A 5 11.54 23.73 12.13
CA GLY A 5 10.44 22.83 11.84
C GLY A 5 10.70 21.55 12.60
N SER A 6 9.84 21.26 13.57
CA SER A 6 9.80 20.02 14.34
C SER A 6 9.93 18.82 13.40
N ARG A 7 11.15 18.29 13.24
CA ARG A 7 11.39 17.07 12.47
C ARG A 7 10.77 15.91 13.24
N ARG A 8 9.79 15.28 12.59
CA ARG A 8 9.14 14.07 13.10
C ARG A 8 10.15 12.93 13.22
N PRO A 9 9.96 11.99 14.15
CA PRO A 9 10.84 10.84 14.32
C PRO A 9 10.87 9.86 13.13
N GLY A 10 10.08 10.07 12.07
CA GLY A 10 9.89 9.11 10.97
C GLY A 10 10.35 9.55 9.57
N GLY A 11 10.97 10.71 9.38
CA GLY A 11 11.39 11.21 8.06
C GLY A 11 10.22 11.58 7.12
N ARG A 12 10.53 12.17 5.95
CA ARG A 12 9.57 12.52 4.90
C ARG A 12 9.27 11.30 4.03
N ILE A 13 7.99 11.10 3.71
CA ILE A 13 7.49 10.01 2.85
C ILE A 13 7.02 10.59 1.52
N VAL A 14 7.30 9.93 0.41
CA VAL A 14 6.73 10.25 -0.91
C VAL A 14 6.13 9.01 -1.56
N LEU A 15 5.10 9.17 -2.39
CA LEU A 15 4.61 8.09 -3.23
C LEU A 15 5.54 7.88 -4.42
N THR A 16 6.12 6.69 -4.52
CA THR A 16 6.94 6.30 -5.68
C THR A 16 6.12 6.15 -6.96
N GLU A 17 6.79 6.28 -8.11
CA GLU A 17 6.26 5.92 -9.44
C GLU A 17 5.81 4.45 -9.52
N PHE A 18 6.35 3.60 -8.64
CA PHE A 18 5.86 2.24 -8.47
C PHE A 18 4.48 2.21 -7.78
N ALA A 19 4.34 2.89 -6.63
CA ALA A 19 3.13 2.82 -5.82
C ALA A 19 1.95 3.60 -6.42
N ARG A 20 2.20 4.82 -6.92
CA ARG A 20 1.15 5.75 -7.39
C ARG A 20 0.15 5.12 -8.38
N PRO A 21 0.55 4.54 -9.53
CA PRO A 21 -0.41 3.98 -10.49
C PRO A 21 -1.13 2.73 -9.99
N ARG A 22 -0.59 2.04 -8.97
CA ARG A 22 -1.19 0.84 -8.39
C ARG A 22 -2.25 1.18 -7.35
N LEU A 23 -1.99 2.21 -6.54
CA LEU A 23 -2.86 2.67 -5.48
C LEU A 23 -3.93 3.67 -5.96
N PHE A 24 -3.61 4.44 -7.01
CA PHE A 24 -4.47 5.47 -7.60
C PHE A 24 -4.50 5.32 -9.13
N PRO A 25 -5.03 4.20 -9.67
CA PRO A 25 -5.18 4.03 -11.12
C PRO A 25 -6.16 5.05 -11.70
N SER A 26 -6.08 5.28 -13.02
CA SER A 26 -7.02 6.15 -13.75
C SER A 26 -8.46 5.69 -13.66
N GLU A 27 -8.67 4.37 -13.62
CA GLU A 27 -9.95 3.73 -13.33
C GLU A 27 -9.89 3.09 -11.93
N PRO A 28 -10.54 3.69 -10.93
CA PRO A 28 -10.55 3.16 -9.57
C PRO A 28 -11.14 1.75 -9.52
N ARG A 29 -10.46 0.86 -8.80
CA ARG A 29 -10.96 -0.48 -8.49
C ARG A 29 -11.37 -0.50 -7.02
N ARG A 30 -12.33 -1.35 -6.64
CA ARG A 30 -12.82 -1.38 -5.23
C ARG A 30 -11.74 -1.66 -4.19
N ASN A 31 -10.64 -2.30 -4.59
CA ASN A 31 -9.52 -2.68 -3.74
C ASN A 31 -8.34 -1.67 -3.78
N THR A 32 -8.47 -0.53 -4.46
CA THR A 32 -7.47 0.55 -4.42
C THR A 32 -7.82 1.59 -3.37
N ILE A 33 -6.98 2.61 -3.18
CA ILE A 33 -7.31 3.71 -2.27
C ILE A 33 -8.58 4.42 -2.76
N GLN A 34 -9.52 4.68 -1.86
CA GLN A 34 -10.80 5.31 -2.15
C GLN A 34 -10.89 6.72 -1.55
N ASP A 35 -11.82 7.52 -2.07
CA ASP A 35 -12.26 8.83 -1.54
C ASP A 35 -11.25 9.98 -1.55
N ILE A 36 -9.97 9.69 -1.75
CA ILE A 36 -8.89 10.68 -1.68
C ILE A 36 -7.93 10.57 -2.86
N THR A 37 -7.24 11.66 -3.15
CA THR A 37 -6.17 11.70 -4.15
C THR A 37 -4.85 11.16 -3.60
N ALA A 38 -3.91 10.87 -4.52
CA ALA A 38 -2.55 10.48 -4.16
C ALA A 38 -1.85 11.55 -3.29
N GLU A 39 -2.05 12.83 -3.61
CA GLU A 39 -1.49 13.97 -2.87
C GLU A 39 -2.09 14.08 -1.46
N GLN A 40 -3.40 13.84 -1.33
CA GLN A 40 -4.06 13.83 -0.02
C GLN A 40 -3.58 12.66 0.84
N PHE A 41 -3.36 11.49 0.23
CA PHE A 41 -2.81 10.32 0.91
C PHE A 41 -1.37 10.56 1.39
N GLU A 42 -0.49 11.00 0.50
CA GLU A 42 0.91 11.33 0.83
C GLU A 42 0.98 12.40 1.92
N ARG A 43 0.16 13.47 1.81
CA ARG A 43 0.06 14.51 2.83
C ARG A 43 -0.37 13.91 4.17
N TYR A 44 -1.38 13.05 4.20
CA TYR A 44 -1.83 12.40 5.43
C TYR A 44 -0.71 11.60 6.10
N LEU A 45 0.05 10.81 5.33
CA LEU A 45 1.19 10.04 5.84
C LEU A 45 2.26 10.93 6.47
N ASN A 46 2.53 12.09 5.88
CA ASN A 46 3.50 13.05 6.42
C ASN A 46 2.95 13.87 7.59
N GLU A 47 1.64 14.08 7.66
CA GLU A 47 0.97 14.93 8.66
C GLU A 47 0.45 14.17 9.88
N HIS A 48 0.36 12.85 9.85
CA HIS A 48 -0.13 12.04 10.98
C HIS A 48 0.89 11.00 11.43
N GLU A 49 1.04 10.83 12.74
CA GLU A 49 1.87 9.74 13.27
C GLU A 49 1.16 8.39 13.09
N PRO A 50 1.88 7.33 12.69
CA PRO A 50 1.30 6.00 12.63
C PRO A 50 0.96 5.50 14.04
N LEU A 51 -0.08 4.67 14.15
CA LEU A 51 -0.43 3.97 15.38
C LEU A 51 0.69 3.02 15.84
N LYS A 52 1.42 2.47 14.87
CA LYS A 52 2.53 1.56 15.10
C LYS A 52 3.49 1.60 13.92
N VAL A 53 4.78 1.48 14.22
CA VAL A 53 5.82 1.20 13.23
C VAL A 53 6.29 -0.24 13.45
N LEU A 54 6.22 -1.07 12.42
CA LEU A 54 6.70 -2.45 12.46
C LEU A 54 7.96 -2.59 11.60
N PRO A 55 8.90 -3.48 11.97
CA PRO A 55 9.96 -3.87 11.06
C PRO A 55 9.33 -4.56 9.84
N GLY A 56 9.83 -4.21 8.65
CA GLY A 56 9.55 -4.94 7.43
C GLY A 56 10.40 -6.22 7.33
N TYR A 57 10.42 -6.81 6.15
CA TYR A 57 11.14 -8.06 5.91
C TYR A 57 12.66 -7.90 5.83
N ALA A 58 13.16 -6.66 5.71
CA ALA A 58 14.57 -6.32 5.56
C ALA A 58 14.88 -5.00 6.29
N PRO A 59 16.15 -4.70 6.62
CA PRO A 59 16.52 -3.49 7.37
C PRO A 59 16.13 -2.16 6.71
N PHE A 60 15.99 -2.14 5.39
CA PHE A 60 15.56 -0.96 4.62
C PHE A 60 14.03 -0.82 4.50
N CYS A 61 13.26 -1.76 5.07
CA CYS A 61 11.82 -1.86 4.89
C CYS A 61 11.13 -1.69 6.25
N VAL A 62 10.16 -0.77 6.33
CA VAL A 62 9.32 -0.58 7.52
C VAL A 62 7.84 -0.52 7.13
N LEU A 63 6.97 -0.88 8.07
CA LEU A 63 5.52 -0.84 7.87
C LEU A 63 4.92 0.18 8.82
N TYR A 64 4.29 1.23 8.29
CA TYR A 64 3.57 2.20 9.10
C TYR A 64 2.11 1.78 9.18
N VAL A 65 1.56 1.69 10.38
CA VAL A 65 0.17 1.22 10.60
C VAL A 65 -0.71 2.41 10.93
N TYR A 66 -1.72 2.67 10.11
CA TYR A 66 -2.71 3.72 10.33
C TYR A 66 -4.11 3.12 10.45
N ARG A 67 -5.00 3.75 11.23
CA ARG A 67 -6.45 3.49 11.07
C ARG A 67 -6.82 3.82 9.63
N ASN A 68 -7.63 3.00 8.97
CA ASN A 68 -8.11 3.37 7.64
C ASN A 68 -9.01 4.60 7.75
N TRP A 69 -8.59 5.70 7.13
CA TRP A 69 -9.34 6.97 7.08
C TRP A 69 -10.13 7.13 5.77
N THR A 70 -10.28 6.05 5.02
CA THR A 70 -10.97 5.96 3.73
C THR A 70 -12.00 4.82 3.73
N SER A 71 -12.76 4.68 2.66
CA SER A 71 -13.64 3.52 2.41
C SER A 71 -12.93 2.33 1.75
N THR A 72 -11.60 2.34 1.64
CA THR A 72 -10.82 1.24 1.06
C THR A 72 -11.13 -0.09 1.73
N ARG A 73 -11.43 -1.10 0.89
CA ARG A 73 -11.80 -2.44 1.32
C ARG A 73 -10.60 -3.38 1.33
N CYS A 74 -10.72 -4.46 2.10
CA CYS A 74 -9.71 -5.51 2.11
C CYS A 74 -9.55 -6.12 0.71
N LEU A 75 -8.29 -6.36 0.30
CA LEU A 75 -7.99 -7.08 -0.94
C LEU A 75 -8.34 -8.57 -0.86
N THR A 76 -8.32 -9.13 0.35
CA THR A 76 -8.55 -10.55 0.62
C THR A 76 -9.58 -10.71 1.72
N VAL A 77 -10.28 -11.84 1.70
CA VAL A 77 -11.23 -12.25 2.74
C VAL A 77 -10.92 -13.67 3.21
N PRO A 78 -11.23 -14.03 4.46
CA PRO A 78 -11.07 -15.40 4.94
C PRO A 78 -11.89 -16.38 4.10
N ILE A 79 -11.35 -17.58 3.87
CA ILE A 79 -12.11 -18.69 3.32
C ILE A 79 -12.88 -19.33 4.47
N THR A 80 -14.20 -19.37 4.34
CA THR A 80 -15.14 -20.02 5.27
C THR A 80 -15.95 -21.07 4.52
N ASP A 81 -16.67 -21.93 5.23
CA ASP A 81 -17.54 -22.91 4.57
C ASP A 81 -18.65 -22.24 3.75
N ASP A 82 -19.14 -21.09 4.21
CA ASP A 82 -20.17 -20.31 3.52
C ASP A 82 -19.68 -19.70 2.20
N ASN A 83 -18.39 -19.38 2.05
CA ASN A 83 -17.90 -18.71 0.84
C ASN A 83 -16.99 -19.58 -0.03
N ARG A 84 -16.49 -20.71 0.46
CA ARG A 84 -15.52 -21.57 -0.26
C ARG A 84 -15.96 -21.93 -1.68
N HIS A 85 -17.27 -22.13 -1.88
CA HIS A 85 -17.86 -22.46 -3.19
C HIS A 85 -17.78 -21.31 -4.23
N LEU A 86 -17.46 -20.09 -3.79
CA LEU A 86 -17.28 -18.91 -4.63
C LEU A 86 -15.82 -18.71 -5.08
N LEU A 87 -14.90 -19.57 -4.64
CA LEU A 87 -13.52 -19.54 -5.12
C LEU A 87 -13.44 -19.87 -6.60
N ARG A 88 -12.55 -19.18 -7.29
CA ARG A 88 -12.07 -19.48 -8.63
C ARG A 88 -10.57 -19.69 -8.59
N SER A 89 -10.05 -20.35 -9.61
CA SER A 89 -8.63 -20.56 -9.80
C SER A 89 -8.31 -20.70 -11.27
N ASP A 90 -7.18 -20.15 -11.68
CA ASP A 90 -6.64 -20.27 -13.03
C ASP A 90 -5.13 -19.98 -12.99
N TYR A 91 -4.45 -20.19 -14.12
CA TYR A 91 -3.07 -19.78 -14.34
C TYR A 91 -3.02 -18.33 -14.82
N GLU A 92 -2.58 -17.42 -13.94
CA GLU A 92 -2.44 -16.00 -14.26
C GLU A 92 -0.96 -15.57 -14.27
N ALA A 93 -0.58 -14.78 -15.27
CA ALA A 93 0.70 -14.08 -15.30
C ALA A 93 0.53 -12.65 -14.79
N ARG A 94 1.45 -12.19 -13.94
CA ARG A 94 1.39 -10.81 -13.40
C ARG A 94 1.72 -9.75 -14.46
N ASN A 95 2.49 -10.12 -15.49
CA ASN A 95 2.81 -9.30 -16.65
C ASN A 95 3.22 -10.19 -17.83
N SER A 96 3.38 -9.60 -19.02
CA SER A 96 3.69 -10.32 -20.26
C SER A 96 5.08 -11.00 -20.30
N ARG A 97 5.95 -10.72 -19.33
CA ARG A 97 7.30 -11.30 -19.24
C ARG A 97 7.39 -12.47 -18.25
N GLU A 98 6.32 -12.76 -17.51
CA GLU A 98 6.32 -13.79 -16.48
C GLU A 98 5.49 -15.00 -16.91
N LEU A 99 5.93 -16.20 -16.51
CA LEU A 99 5.15 -17.42 -16.74
C LEU A 99 3.89 -17.40 -15.85
N PRO A 100 2.73 -17.83 -16.39
CA PRO A 100 1.52 -17.97 -15.59
C PRO A 100 1.72 -18.93 -14.42
N VAL A 101 1.17 -18.59 -13.26
CA VAL A 101 1.17 -19.44 -12.07
C VAL A 101 -0.26 -19.66 -11.59
N LEU A 102 -0.52 -20.82 -10.98
CA LEU A 102 -1.84 -21.12 -10.42
C LEU A 102 -2.16 -20.14 -9.28
N VAL A 103 -3.23 -19.37 -9.46
CA VAL A 103 -3.76 -18.44 -8.46
C VAL A 103 -5.19 -18.80 -8.10
N ARG A 104 -5.71 -18.19 -7.02
CA ARG A 104 -7.12 -18.30 -6.64
C ARG A 104 -7.66 -16.96 -6.14
N TRP A 105 -8.94 -16.71 -6.40
CA TRP A 105 -9.64 -15.49 -5.99
C TRP A 105 -11.11 -15.78 -5.71
N PHE A 106 -11.82 -14.81 -5.14
CA PHE A 106 -13.27 -14.87 -4.96
C PHE A 106 -13.98 -14.08 -6.07
N GLU A 107 -15.10 -14.60 -6.53
CA GLU A 107 -16.10 -13.86 -7.31
C GLU A 107 -17.39 -13.71 -6.49
N GLY A 108 -18.10 -12.60 -6.66
CA GLY A 108 -19.40 -12.39 -5.98
C GLY A 108 -19.32 -12.21 -4.46
N VAL A 109 -18.11 -12.01 -3.90
CA VAL A 109 -17.89 -11.69 -2.48
C VAL A 109 -17.51 -10.23 -2.34
N GLU A 110 -18.22 -9.50 -1.47
CA GLU A 110 -17.88 -8.12 -1.12
C GLU A 110 -16.95 -8.10 0.10
N PRO A 111 -15.70 -7.65 -0.02
CA PRO A 111 -14.80 -7.55 1.11
C PRO A 111 -15.22 -6.44 2.08
N PRO A 112 -15.00 -6.58 3.40
CA PRO A 112 -15.29 -5.50 4.35
C PRO A 112 -14.37 -4.30 4.12
N VAL A 113 -14.80 -3.12 4.60
CA VAL A 113 -13.91 -1.95 4.71
C VAL A 113 -12.74 -2.32 5.62
N ALA A 114 -11.51 -2.01 5.18
CA ALA A 114 -10.33 -2.35 5.94
C ALA A 114 -10.28 -1.51 7.23
N ASN A 115 -9.89 -2.13 8.35
CA ASN A 115 -9.71 -1.40 9.62
C ASN A 115 -8.44 -0.54 9.62
N TYR A 116 -7.45 -0.92 8.82
CA TYR A 116 -6.13 -0.32 8.78
C TYR A 116 -5.61 -0.21 7.36
N LEU A 117 -4.82 0.83 7.11
CA LEU A 117 -3.96 0.93 5.94
C LEU A 117 -2.51 0.80 6.42
N ILE A 118 -1.73 -0.03 5.72
CA ILE A 118 -0.35 -0.32 6.08
C ILE A 118 0.56 -0.02 4.89
N PRO A 119 0.99 1.25 4.71
CA PRO A 119 2.05 1.58 3.78
C PRO A 119 3.34 0.79 4.08
N ILE A 120 3.89 0.17 3.04
CA ILE A 120 5.20 -0.46 3.05
C ILE A 120 6.17 0.60 2.56
N LEU A 121 7.15 0.96 3.39
CA LEU A 121 8.09 2.03 3.09
C LEU A 121 9.48 1.46 2.89
N TYR A 122 10.12 1.83 1.78
CA TYR A 122 11.52 1.50 1.51
C TYR A 122 12.40 2.73 1.73
N SER A 123 13.58 2.52 2.30
CA SER A 123 14.52 3.62 2.52
C SER A 123 15.02 4.19 1.19
N ARG A 124 15.34 5.48 1.19
CA ARG A 124 15.96 6.17 0.04
C ARG A 124 17.11 5.38 -0.58
N GLU A 125 18.03 4.87 0.25
CA GLU A 125 19.23 4.18 -0.20
C GLU A 125 18.90 2.86 -0.90
N GLN A 126 17.81 2.19 -0.51
CA GLN A 126 17.35 0.99 -1.20
C GLN A 126 16.70 1.33 -2.54
N LEU A 127 15.84 2.35 -2.56
CA LEU A 127 15.18 2.78 -3.79
C LEU A 127 16.19 3.28 -4.84
N GLU A 128 17.27 3.93 -4.41
CA GLU A 128 18.39 4.28 -5.29
C GLU A 128 19.06 3.04 -5.91
N LYS A 129 19.31 1.99 -5.12
CA LYS A 129 19.85 0.71 -5.64
C LYS A 129 18.91 0.02 -6.62
N GLU A 130 17.61 0.21 -6.47
CA GLU A 130 16.58 -0.34 -7.36
C GLU A 130 16.33 0.54 -8.61
N GLY A 131 17.03 1.68 -8.73
CA GLY A 131 16.91 2.58 -9.87
C GLY A 131 15.73 3.56 -9.79
N TRP A 132 15.16 3.76 -8.60
CA TRP A 132 14.02 4.65 -8.34
C TRP A 132 14.39 5.73 -7.30
N PRO A 133 15.37 6.62 -7.60
CA PRO A 133 15.81 7.61 -6.63
C PRO A 133 14.67 8.56 -6.23
N ILE A 134 14.64 8.94 -4.95
CA ILE A 134 13.65 9.86 -4.37
C ILE A 134 14.31 10.98 -3.55
N ASP A 135 13.66 12.14 -3.49
CA ASP A 135 14.03 13.26 -2.62
C ASP A 135 13.17 13.27 -1.33
N ALA A 136 13.26 12.16 -0.59
CA ALA A 136 12.62 11.93 0.70
C ALA A 136 13.35 10.81 1.45
N ASP A 137 13.00 10.56 2.72
CA ASP A 137 13.61 9.48 3.51
C ASP A 137 13.06 8.11 3.15
N TRP A 138 11.78 8.07 2.76
CA TRP A 138 11.01 6.86 2.49
C TRP A 138 10.16 7.00 1.23
N GLY A 139 9.98 5.90 0.51
CA GLY A 139 9.09 5.80 -0.66
C GLY A 139 8.31 4.49 -0.74
#